data_AF-N4XWF2-F1
#
_entry.id   AF-N4XWF2-F1
#
_cell.length_a   1.000
_cell.length_b   1.000
_cell.length_c   1.000
_cell.angle_alpha   90.00
_cell.angle_beta   90.00
_cell.angle_gamma   90.00
#
_symmetry.space_group_name_H-M   'P 1'
#
loop_
_entity.id
_entity.type
_entity.pdbx_description
1 polymer ?
#
loop_
_entity_poly.entity_id
_entity_poly.type
_entity_poly.pdbx_seq_one_letter_code
_entity_poly.pdbx_strand_id
1 'polypeptide(L)'
;MFNSKSASITSYLKPKTGDRSQATPKQPTKDEPESPPVPETPASQDTSKEKGKRPLSASSAPVPPKRQDTKTTTSLTPLSYKDLPPTLPSTTSTTLSLTHHTGSLFTAPPHTLLLHACNTQGSWGSGIALAFKKQYPNAYTIYHAFCTKEHSLKAGNPMPVGTTLLIPPVDGDKGHWIGCLFTSRRYGKGKDGIAEILRNTGRAVEGCLGLLGLLGDEVRSVRMCRINSGKFGVPWEGTEEVL
;
A
#
# COMPACT_ATOMS: atom_id res chain seq x y z
N MET A 1 -0.46 -20.84 -45.21
CA MET A 1 -0.68 -19.37 -45.16
C MET A 1 -1.75 -19.09 -44.13
N PHE A 2 -1.43 -18.43 -43.02
CA PHE A 2 -2.41 -18.06 -41.98
C PHE A 2 -2.42 -16.56 -41.78
N ASN A 3 -3.63 -16.01 -41.64
CA ASN A 3 -3.93 -14.61 -41.87
C ASN A 3 -3.96 -13.84 -40.54
N SER A 4 -3.07 -12.86 -40.36
CA SER A 4 -3.00 -12.06 -39.14
C SER A 4 -4.06 -10.96 -39.14
N LYS A 5 -5.13 -11.13 -38.35
CA LYS A 5 -6.09 -10.06 -38.08
C LYS A 5 -5.67 -9.29 -36.83
N SER A 6 -5.04 -8.14 -37.04
CA SER A 6 -4.80 -7.16 -35.98
C SER A 6 -6.13 -6.66 -35.40
N ALA A 7 -6.29 -6.74 -34.08
CA ALA A 7 -7.43 -6.18 -33.36
C ALA A 7 -7.07 -4.79 -32.81
N SER A 8 -7.78 -3.77 -33.27
CA SER A 8 -7.55 -2.37 -32.86
C SER A 8 -7.86 -2.16 -31.36
N ILE A 9 -6.94 -1.53 -30.63
CA ILE A 9 -7.19 -1.01 -29.28
C ILE A 9 -7.81 0.39 -29.41
N THR A 10 -9.11 0.47 -29.17
CA THR A 10 -9.83 1.75 -29.05
C THR A 10 -9.56 2.38 -27.69
N SER A 11 -8.70 3.39 -27.64
CA SER A 11 -8.45 4.19 -26.44
C SER A 11 -9.60 5.16 -26.17
N TYR A 12 -10.32 4.97 -25.06
CA TYR A 12 -11.38 5.87 -24.60
C TYR A 12 -10.83 7.01 -23.71
N LEU A 13 -10.04 7.91 -24.32
CA LEU A 13 -9.71 9.21 -23.74
C LEU A 13 -10.08 10.31 -24.74
N LYS A 14 -11.24 10.93 -24.52
CA LYS A 14 -11.76 12.03 -25.35
C LYS A 14 -11.12 13.35 -24.88
N PRO A 15 -10.31 14.05 -25.69
CA PRO A 15 -9.75 15.34 -25.30
C PRO A 15 -10.88 16.38 -25.19
N LYS A 16 -10.89 17.17 -24.11
CA LYS A 16 -11.65 18.42 -24.08
C LYS A 16 -10.81 19.50 -24.77
N THR A 17 -11.11 19.78 -26.03
CA THR A 17 -10.76 21.06 -26.67
C THR A 17 -11.67 22.15 -26.11
N GLY A 18 -11.10 23.33 -25.85
CA GLY A 18 -11.81 24.49 -25.30
C GLY A 18 -10.82 25.64 -25.15
N ASP A 19 -10.90 26.60 -26.08
CA ASP A 19 -9.87 27.59 -26.33
C ASP A 19 -9.92 28.81 -25.39
N ARG A 20 -8.84 29.59 -25.40
CA ARG A 20 -8.56 30.77 -24.58
C ARG A 20 -8.96 32.05 -25.34
N SER A 21 -9.66 32.98 -24.68
CA SER A 21 -9.65 34.41 -25.03
C SER A 21 -10.16 35.32 -23.90
N GLN A 22 -9.87 36.61 -24.00
CA GLN A 22 -9.79 37.61 -22.90
C GLN A 22 -11.06 38.46 -22.73
N ALA A 23 -11.29 38.98 -21.50
CA ALA A 23 -11.68 40.39 -21.24
C ALA A 23 -11.75 40.70 -19.72
N THR A 24 -11.31 41.91 -19.33
CA THR A 24 -11.41 42.54 -17.99
C THR A 24 -12.34 43.78 -18.06
N PRO A 25 -12.52 44.59 -17.00
CA PRO A 25 -12.90 44.30 -15.61
C PRO A 25 -14.15 45.12 -15.16
N LYS A 26 -14.74 44.87 -13.97
CA LYS A 26 -15.56 45.87 -13.22
C LYS A 26 -15.84 45.48 -11.75
N GLN A 27 -15.52 46.39 -10.84
CA GLN A 27 -16.12 46.61 -9.50
C GLN A 27 -17.06 47.86 -9.61
N PRO A 28 -17.75 48.39 -8.57
CA PRO A 28 -17.72 48.09 -7.11
C PRO A 28 -19.11 47.97 -6.41
N THR A 29 -19.10 47.53 -5.13
CA THR A 29 -19.82 48.03 -3.90
C THR A 29 -19.64 46.96 -2.79
N LYS A 30 -19.10 47.23 -1.59
CA LYS A 30 -19.73 47.88 -0.40
C LYS A 30 -21.03 47.17 0.03
N ASP A 31 -21.23 46.61 1.24
CA ASP A 31 -20.80 47.04 2.59
C ASP A 31 -20.72 45.86 3.61
N GLU A 32 -20.05 46.10 4.76
CA GLU A 32 -20.13 45.37 6.04
C GLU A 32 -21.19 46.07 6.94
N PRO A 33 -21.76 45.48 8.04
CA PRO A 33 -20.97 45.00 9.20
C PRO A 33 -21.56 43.84 10.07
N GLU A 34 -20.75 43.45 11.06
CA GLU A 34 -21.10 42.93 12.41
C GLU A 34 -21.70 41.52 12.66
N SER A 35 -21.35 41.01 13.85
CA SER A 35 -21.76 39.77 14.54
C SER A 35 -21.79 40.10 16.05
N PRO A 36 -22.20 39.22 17.01
CA PRO A 36 -22.62 37.82 16.93
C PRO A 36 -24.10 37.67 17.41
N PRO A 37 -24.56 37.01 18.52
CA PRO A 37 -23.97 36.08 19.49
C PRO A 37 -24.35 34.60 19.20
N VAL A 38 -24.68 33.82 20.25
CA VAL A 38 -24.96 32.37 20.26
C VAL A 38 -26.08 32.10 21.29
N PRO A 39 -26.84 31.00 21.19
CA PRO A 39 -27.34 30.30 22.38
C PRO A 39 -26.97 28.80 22.42
N GLU A 40 -26.46 28.36 23.57
CA GLU A 40 -26.49 26.96 24.04
C GLU A 40 -27.97 26.61 24.38
N THR A 41 -28.45 25.38 24.64
CA THR A 41 -27.99 24.16 25.34
C THR A 41 -29.02 23.03 24.97
N PRO A 42 -29.16 21.84 25.63
CA PRO A 42 -28.32 21.16 26.62
C PRO A 42 -27.96 19.69 26.27
N ALA A 43 -27.04 19.11 27.05
CA ALA A 43 -26.88 17.67 27.18
C ALA A 43 -27.81 17.12 28.27
N SER A 44 -28.39 15.92 28.05
CA SER A 44 -29.12 15.20 29.10
C SER A 44 -28.16 14.44 30.02
N GLN A 45 -28.27 14.70 31.32
CA GLN A 45 -27.79 13.79 32.36
C GLN A 45 -28.93 12.84 32.76
N ASP A 46 -28.61 11.59 33.05
CA ASP A 46 -29.44 10.75 33.94
C ASP A 46 -28.53 10.04 34.95
N THR A 47 -29.14 9.53 36.02
CA THR A 47 -28.56 9.44 37.36
C THR A 47 -28.74 8.05 38.00
N SER A 48 -28.33 7.92 39.28
CA SER A 48 -28.36 6.71 40.14
C SER A 48 -27.31 5.62 39.80
N LYS A 49 -26.49 5.10 40.73
CA LYS A 49 -26.74 4.43 42.04
C LYS A 49 -27.58 3.14 41.86
N GLU A 50 -27.27 1.97 42.44
CA GLU A 50 -26.49 1.69 43.66
C GLU A 50 -26.01 0.21 43.76
N LYS A 51 -25.07 -0.05 44.70
CA LYS A 51 -24.74 -1.31 45.43
C LYS A 51 -25.22 -2.71 44.93
N GLY A 52 -24.31 -3.69 44.97
CA GLY A 52 -24.65 -5.13 45.09
C GLY A 52 -23.46 -6.02 45.47
N LYS A 53 -23.60 -6.89 46.48
CA LYS A 53 -22.51 -7.74 47.04
C LYS A 53 -22.37 -9.10 46.31
N ARG A 54 -21.18 -9.70 46.39
CA ARG A 54 -20.93 -11.15 46.12
C ARG A 54 -21.77 -12.04 47.07
N PRO A 55 -22.02 -13.31 46.71
CA PRO A 55 -21.15 -14.38 47.21
C PRO A 55 -20.70 -15.42 46.15
N LEU A 56 -19.82 -16.33 46.56
CA LEU A 56 -19.28 -17.46 45.79
C LEU A 56 -20.26 -18.63 45.75
N SER A 57 -20.21 -19.43 44.67
CA SER A 57 -20.53 -20.86 44.68
C SER A 57 -19.68 -21.60 43.66
N ALA A 58 -19.09 -22.72 44.05
CA ALA A 58 -18.32 -23.60 43.18
C ALA A 58 -19.22 -24.71 42.60
N SER A 59 -18.93 -25.14 41.38
CA SER A 59 -19.25 -26.50 40.95
C SER A 59 -18.26 -26.95 39.87
N SER A 60 -17.78 -28.18 40.00
CA SER A 60 -16.70 -28.77 39.21
C SER A 60 -17.25 -29.77 38.20
N ALA A 61 -16.87 -29.64 36.93
CA ALA A 61 -17.10 -30.64 35.90
C ALA A 61 -15.83 -30.83 35.04
N PRO A 62 -15.31 -32.05 34.84
CA PRO A 62 -14.15 -32.28 33.99
C PRO A 62 -14.52 -32.18 32.51
N VAL A 63 -13.83 -31.32 31.75
CA VAL A 63 -13.92 -31.27 30.28
C VAL A 63 -12.85 -32.20 29.69
N PRO A 64 -13.19 -33.11 28.76
CA PRO A 64 -12.20 -34.01 28.14
C PRO A 64 -11.17 -33.24 27.31
N PRO A 65 -9.91 -33.70 27.24
CA PRO A 65 -8.85 -32.98 26.54
C PRO A 65 -9.09 -32.97 25.03
N LYS A 66 -9.47 -31.80 24.52
CA LYS A 66 -9.60 -31.55 23.08
C LYS A 66 -8.20 -31.64 22.47
N ARG A 67 -7.99 -32.59 21.55
CA ARG A 67 -6.73 -32.72 20.78
C ARG A 67 -6.31 -31.35 20.26
N GLN A 68 -5.12 -30.91 20.64
CA GLN A 68 -4.45 -29.81 19.96
C GLN A 68 -3.85 -30.38 18.67
N ASP A 69 -4.53 -30.15 17.55
CA ASP A 69 -3.89 -30.31 16.24
C ASP A 69 -2.86 -29.19 16.09
N THR A 70 -1.61 -29.50 16.47
CA THR A 70 -0.44 -28.64 16.27
C THR A 70 -0.09 -28.55 14.78
N LYS A 71 -0.93 -27.82 14.03
CA LYS A 71 -0.53 -27.29 12.73
C LYS A 71 0.43 -26.13 13.00
N THR A 72 1.71 -26.48 13.17
CA THR A 72 2.82 -25.55 13.36
C THR A 72 2.96 -24.68 12.11
N THR A 73 2.18 -23.60 12.04
CA THR A 73 2.39 -22.53 11.07
C THR A 73 3.64 -21.78 11.49
N THR A 74 4.77 -22.11 10.87
CA THR A 74 6.02 -21.37 11.02
C THR A 74 5.74 -19.90 10.70
N SER A 75 5.74 -19.05 11.73
CA SER A 75 5.39 -17.65 11.59
C SER A 75 6.53 -16.90 10.90
N LEU A 76 6.54 -16.94 9.57
CA LEU A 76 7.45 -16.16 8.75
C LEU A 76 7.34 -14.68 9.15
N THR A 77 8.47 -14.02 9.30
CA THR A 77 8.55 -12.59 9.62
C THR A 77 8.60 -11.74 8.35
N PRO A 78 8.11 -10.49 8.38
CA PRO A 78 8.38 -9.55 7.30
C PRO A 78 9.88 -9.36 7.08
N LEU A 79 10.30 -9.23 5.83
CA LEU A 79 11.66 -8.86 5.44
C LEU A 79 11.68 -7.45 4.88
N SER A 80 12.72 -6.69 5.17
CA SER A 80 12.85 -5.28 4.86
C SER A 80 14.22 -4.95 4.30
N TYR A 81 14.41 -3.73 3.81
CA TYR A 81 15.72 -3.24 3.39
C TYR A 81 16.82 -3.34 4.47
N LYS A 82 16.47 -3.51 5.76
CA LYS A 82 17.40 -3.70 6.88
C LYS A 82 18.03 -5.11 6.88
N ASP A 83 17.38 -6.07 6.21
CA ASP A 83 17.74 -7.48 6.17
C ASP A 83 18.63 -7.82 4.96
N LEU A 84 18.87 -6.85 4.08
CA LEU A 84 19.83 -6.97 2.97
C LEU A 84 21.28 -6.93 3.50
N PRO A 85 22.21 -7.71 2.91
CA PRO A 85 23.62 -7.63 3.26
C PRO A 85 24.19 -6.23 2.92
N PRO A 86 25.19 -5.72 3.70
CA PRO A 86 25.74 -4.37 3.50
C PRO A 86 26.33 -4.14 2.10
N THR A 87 26.82 -5.21 1.49
CA THR A 87 27.22 -5.29 0.08
C THR A 87 26.28 -6.24 -0.63
N LEU A 88 25.34 -5.71 -1.42
CA LEU A 88 24.81 -6.49 -2.53
C LEU A 88 26.00 -6.81 -3.46
N PRO A 89 26.09 -8.04 -4.01
CA PRO A 89 27.02 -8.29 -5.11
C PRO A 89 26.71 -7.30 -6.23
N SER A 90 27.74 -6.83 -6.94
CA SER A 90 27.56 -5.92 -8.07
C SER A 90 26.79 -6.66 -9.16
N THR A 91 25.46 -6.51 -9.15
CA THR A 91 24.58 -7.06 -10.16
C THR A 91 24.86 -6.33 -11.45
N THR A 92 25.32 -7.07 -12.46
CA THR A 92 25.28 -6.60 -13.85
C THR A 92 23.87 -6.08 -14.13
N SER A 93 23.76 -4.89 -14.73
CA SER A 93 22.46 -4.28 -15.02
C SER A 93 21.59 -5.28 -15.79
N THR A 94 20.55 -5.76 -15.12
CA THR A 94 19.68 -6.85 -15.60
C THR A 94 18.28 -6.29 -15.69
N THR A 95 17.89 -5.86 -16.90
CA THR A 95 16.53 -5.45 -17.23
C THR A 95 15.59 -6.64 -17.05
N LEU A 96 14.48 -6.44 -16.33
CA LEU A 96 13.48 -7.49 -16.12
C LEU A 96 12.65 -7.73 -17.39
N SER A 97 12.43 -9.00 -17.74
CA SER A 97 11.52 -9.36 -18.82
C SER A 97 10.06 -9.35 -18.34
N LEU A 98 9.26 -8.40 -18.83
CA LEU A 98 7.87 -8.23 -18.43
C LEU A 98 6.91 -9.02 -19.34
N THR A 99 6.10 -9.91 -18.74
CA THR A 99 4.97 -10.55 -19.45
C THR A 99 3.66 -9.87 -19.07
N HIS A 100 2.94 -9.38 -20.08
CA HIS A 100 1.72 -8.59 -19.89
C HIS A 100 0.46 -9.47 -19.85
N HIS A 101 -0.38 -9.24 -18.84
CA HIS A 101 -1.66 -9.93 -18.67
C HIS A 101 -2.79 -8.95 -18.31
N THR A 102 -3.99 -9.20 -18.83
CA THR A 102 -5.20 -8.46 -18.46
C THR A 102 -6.00 -9.27 -17.43
N GLY A 103 -6.23 -8.70 -16.25
CA GLY A 103 -6.98 -9.36 -15.18
C GLY A 103 -6.81 -8.68 -13.83
N SER A 104 -7.36 -9.30 -12.79
CA SER A 104 -7.14 -8.85 -11.40
C SER A 104 -5.78 -9.31 -10.90
N LEU A 105 -5.00 -8.40 -10.30
CA LEU A 105 -3.75 -8.76 -9.63
C LEU A 105 -3.97 -9.77 -8.48
N PHE A 106 -5.16 -9.76 -7.87
CA PHE A 106 -5.49 -10.56 -6.69
C PHE A 106 -5.98 -11.98 -7.01
N THR A 107 -6.07 -12.36 -8.30
CA THR A 107 -6.34 -13.74 -8.75
C THR A 107 -5.05 -14.45 -9.17
N ALA A 108 -3.93 -14.09 -8.54
CA ALA A 108 -2.69 -14.84 -8.62
C ALA A 108 -2.82 -16.20 -7.90
N PRO A 109 -1.94 -17.18 -8.19
CA PRO A 109 -1.84 -18.40 -7.39
C PRO A 109 -1.10 -18.15 -6.06
N PRO A 110 -1.26 -19.03 -5.05
CA PRO A 110 -0.43 -19.03 -3.85
C PRO A 110 1.08 -19.06 -4.14
N HIS A 111 1.89 -18.62 -3.18
CA HIS A 111 3.33 -18.38 -3.33
C HIS A 111 3.67 -17.33 -4.41
N THR A 112 2.76 -16.40 -4.69
CA THR A 112 3.04 -15.23 -5.54
C THR A 112 3.33 -14.00 -4.68
N LEU A 113 4.38 -13.26 -5.03
CA LEU A 113 4.64 -11.92 -4.53
C LEU A 113 3.87 -10.88 -5.37
N LEU A 114 2.98 -10.14 -4.71
CA LEU A 114 2.21 -9.06 -5.31
C LEU A 114 2.87 -7.71 -4.99
N LEU A 115 3.56 -7.13 -5.99
CA LEU A 115 4.21 -5.84 -5.85
C LEU A 115 3.25 -4.67 -6.09
N HIS A 116 3.41 -3.62 -5.30
CA HIS A 116 2.81 -2.32 -5.60
C HIS A 116 3.65 -1.15 -5.08
N ALA A 117 3.48 0.00 -5.74
CA ALA A 117 4.08 1.26 -5.33
C ALA A 117 3.38 1.84 -4.09
N CYS A 118 4.19 2.19 -3.09
CA CYS A 118 3.81 2.66 -1.76
C CYS A 118 4.37 4.05 -1.48
N ASN A 119 3.74 4.72 -0.51
CA ASN A 119 4.28 5.92 0.11
C ASN A 119 4.97 5.59 1.43
N THR A 120 5.80 6.48 1.95
CA THR A 120 6.48 6.27 3.25
C THR A 120 5.67 6.79 4.46
N GLN A 121 4.36 7.04 4.31
CA GLN A 121 3.49 7.57 5.39
C GLN A 121 2.52 6.53 5.95
N GLY A 122 2.67 5.25 5.61
CA GLY A 122 1.81 4.18 6.13
C GLY A 122 0.36 4.26 5.63
N SER A 123 0.10 4.90 4.48
CA SER A 123 -1.26 5.11 3.97
C SER A 123 -1.57 4.29 2.72
N TRP A 124 -2.60 3.44 2.78
CA TRP A 124 -3.19 2.74 1.63
C TRP A 124 -4.61 3.26 1.35
N GLY A 125 -4.72 4.58 1.13
CA GLY A 125 -6.01 5.29 1.11
C GLY A 125 -6.74 5.36 -0.25
N SER A 126 -6.11 5.03 -1.38
CA SER A 126 -6.78 5.13 -2.69
C SER A 126 -6.16 4.24 -3.79
N GLY A 127 -6.87 4.08 -4.91
CA GLY A 127 -6.41 3.31 -6.07
C GLY A 127 -6.14 1.85 -5.73
N ILE A 128 -5.11 1.26 -6.34
CA ILE A 128 -4.73 -0.14 -6.08
C ILE A 128 -4.37 -0.37 -4.60
N ALA A 129 -3.74 0.59 -3.92
CA ALA A 129 -3.39 0.45 -2.50
C ALA A 129 -4.63 0.29 -1.61
N LEU A 130 -5.74 1.00 -1.89
CA LEU A 130 -7.00 0.78 -1.18
C LEU A 130 -7.59 -0.61 -1.46
N ALA A 131 -7.38 -1.16 -2.65
CA ALA A 131 -7.79 -2.53 -2.96
C ALA A 131 -6.92 -3.56 -2.21
N PHE A 132 -5.60 -3.34 -2.12
CA PHE A 132 -4.71 -4.12 -1.24
C PHE A 132 -5.20 -4.05 0.22
N LYS A 133 -5.50 -2.86 0.75
CA LYS A 133 -6.00 -2.72 2.14
C LYS A 133 -7.29 -3.49 2.42
N LYS A 134 -8.18 -3.59 1.43
CA LYS A 134 -9.43 -4.36 1.54
C LYS A 134 -9.23 -5.87 1.44
N GLN A 135 -8.22 -6.33 0.68
CA GLN A 135 -7.95 -7.76 0.47
C GLN A 135 -6.94 -8.32 1.48
N TYR A 136 -6.06 -7.48 2.04
CA TYR A 136 -4.95 -7.83 2.92
C TYR A 136 -4.86 -6.87 4.13
N PRO A 137 -5.86 -6.85 5.04
CA PRO A 137 -5.89 -5.95 6.19
C PRO A 137 -4.78 -6.21 7.23
N ASN A 138 -4.31 -7.44 7.40
CA ASN A 138 -3.20 -7.75 8.31
C ASN A 138 -1.87 -7.26 7.73
N ALA A 139 -1.62 -7.47 6.44
CA ALA A 139 -0.47 -6.91 5.74
C ALA A 139 -0.47 -5.37 5.76
N TYR A 140 -1.64 -4.72 5.59
CA TYR A 140 -1.77 -3.28 5.81
C TYR A 140 -1.33 -2.86 7.22
N THR A 141 -1.71 -3.63 8.24
CA THR A 141 -1.36 -3.32 9.64
C THR A 141 0.15 -3.39 9.87
N ILE A 142 0.83 -4.39 9.28
CA ILE A 142 2.30 -4.51 9.29
C ILE A 142 2.94 -3.33 8.56
N TYR A 143 2.55 -3.05 7.31
CA TYR A 143 3.06 -1.91 6.54
C TYR A 143 2.86 -0.56 7.26
N HIS A 144 1.68 -0.35 7.87
CA HIS A 144 1.37 0.86 8.60
C HIS A 144 2.24 1.01 9.84
N ALA A 145 2.40 -0.06 10.63
CA ALA A 145 3.28 -0.09 11.79
C ALA A 145 4.74 0.17 11.41
N PHE A 146 5.24 -0.46 10.35
CA PHE A 146 6.59 -0.24 9.81
C PHE A 146 6.82 1.24 9.48
N CYS A 147 5.88 1.88 8.76
CA CYS A 147 6.01 3.29 8.37
C CYS A 147 5.85 4.32 9.51
N THR A 148 5.19 3.96 10.61
CA THR A 148 4.74 4.95 11.64
C THR A 148 5.24 4.70 13.06
N LYS A 149 5.69 3.47 13.36
CA LYS A 149 6.23 3.07 14.67
C LYS A 149 7.73 2.82 14.62
N GLU A 150 8.21 2.07 13.64
CA GLU A 150 9.66 1.86 13.45
C GLU A 150 10.35 3.08 12.85
N HIS A 151 9.62 3.88 12.08
CA HIS A 151 10.12 5.09 11.44
C HIS A 151 9.33 6.31 11.91
N SER A 152 10.04 7.40 12.16
CA SER A 152 9.49 8.66 12.62
C SER A 152 10.33 9.82 12.10
N LEU A 153 9.69 10.68 11.29
CA LEU A 153 10.24 11.96 10.84
C LEU A 153 10.66 12.85 12.02
N LYS A 154 9.93 12.79 13.14
CA LYS A 154 10.23 13.60 14.35
C LYS A 154 11.45 13.09 15.12
N ALA A 155 11.74 11.79 15.05
CA ALA A 155 12.88 11.17 15.72
C ALA A 155 14.14 11.10 14.84
N GLY A 156 14.17 11.81 13.69
CA GLY A 156 15.31 11.77 12.77
C GLY A 156 15.48 10.47 11.97
N ASN A 157 14.58 9.49 12.14
CA ASN A 157 14.57 8.23 11.40
C ASN A 157 13.37 8.16 10.43
N PRO A 158 13.35 8.95 9.33
CA PRO A 158 12.30 8.86 8.34
C PRO A 158 12.39 7.54 7.56
N MET A 159 11.23 6.97 7.22
CA MET A 159 11.17 5.80 6.34
C MET A 159 11.81 6.15 4.97
N PRO A 160 12.89 5.46 4.55
CA PRO A 160 13.62 5.79 3.32
C PRO A 160 12.84 5.42 2.05
N VAL A 161 12.83 6.32 1.08
CA VAL A 161 12.39 6.03 -0.30
C VAL A 161 13.46 5.22 -1.05
N GLY A 162 13.06 4.50 -2.09
CA GLY A 162 13.95 3.61 -2.84
C GLY A 162 14.25 2.30 -2.13
N THR A 163 13.37 1.87 -1.23
CA THR A 163 13.51 0.65 -0.42
C THR A 163 12.26 -0.23 -0.54
N THR A 164 12.32 -1.45 0.01
CA THR A 164 11.23 -2.44 -0.05
C THR A 164 10.96 -3.08 1.31
N LEU A 165 9.70 -3.46 1.51
CA LEU A 165 9.23 -4.34 2.58
C LEU A 165 8.44 -5.50 1.94
N LEU A 166 8.86 -6.74 2.19
CA LEU A 166 8.15 -7.97 1.84
C LEU A 166 7.40 -8.48 3.07
N ILE A 167 6.09 -8.65 2.92
CA ILE A 167 5.21 -9.14 3.98
C ILE A 167 4.76 -10.56 3.63
N PRO A 168 4.92 -11.54 4.54
CA PRO A 168 4.51 -12.93 4.31
C PRO A 168 2.99 -13.08 4.21
N PRO A 169 2.50 -14.26 3.80
CA PRO A 169 1.06 -14.55 3.76
C PRO A 169 0.41 -14.54 5.16
N VAL A 170 -0.10 -13.38 5.56
CA VAL A 170 -0.75 -13.14 6.87
C VAL A 170 -2.27 -12.94 6.77
N ASP A 171 -2.83 -12.99 5.57
CA ASP A 171 -4.23 -12.70 5.25
C ASP A 171 -4.90 -13.89 4.57
N GLY A 172 -5.37 -14.83 5.39
CA GLY A 172 -6.21 -15.95 4.97
C GLY A 172 -5.48 -17.05 4.17
N ASP A 173 -6.23 -17.73 3.33
CA ASP A 173 -5.84 -18.90 2.52
C ASP A 173 -5.15 -18.56 1.19
N LYS A 174 -5.10 -17.26 0.82
CA LYS A 174 -4.57 -16.78 -0.46
C LYS A 174 -3.11 -17.15 -0.71
N GLY A 175 -2.30 -17.31 0.35
CA GLY A 175 -0.88 -17.65 0.23
C GLY A 175 -0.03 -16.62 -0.51
N HIS A 176 -0.48 -15.36 -0.60
CA HIS A 176 0.23 -14.29 -1.30
C HIS A 176 1.19 -13.53 -0.38
N TRP A 177 2.39 -13.27 -0.87
CA TRP A 177 3.30 -12.28 -0.30
C TRP A 177 2.93 -10.88 -0.83
N ILE A 178 3.12 -9.84 -0.01
CA ILE A 178 2.86 -8.44 -0.40
C ILE A 178 4.17 -7.66 -0.40
N GLY A 179 4.54 -7.10 -1.56
CA GLY A 179 5.77 -6.31 -1.70
C GLY A 179 5.46 -4.82 -1.82
N CYS A 180 5.87 -4.07 -0.80
CA CYS A 180 5.70 -2.63 -0.71
C CYS A 180 6.94 -1.92 -1.26
N LEU A 181 6.87 -1.40 -2.47
CA LEU A 181 7.97 -0.63 -3.07
C LEU A 181 7.84 0.85 -2.65
N PHE A 182 8.76 1.38 -1.85
CA PHE A 182 8.67 2.75 -1.33
C PHE A 182 9.13 3.80 -2.35
N THR A 183 8.29 4.07 -3.34
CA THR A 183 8.65 4.92 -4.50
C THR A 183 8.49 6.42 -4.24
N SER A 184 7.66 6.83 -3.28
CA SER A 184 7.38 8.25 -2.97
C SER A 184 7.31 8.51 -1.46
N ARG A 185 7.85 9.61 -0.96
CA ARG A 185 7.80 9.99 0.46
C ARG A 185 6.39 10.32 0.93
N ARG A 186 5.55 10.81 0.02
CA ARG A 186 4.17 11.27 0.28
C ARG A 186 3.19 10.68 -0.73
N TYR A 187 1.91 11.02 -0.61
CA TYR A 187 0.87 10.60 -1.55
C TYR A 187 -0.11 11.73 -1.90
N GLY A 188 -1.02 11.46 -2.84
CA GLY A 188 -2.03 12.42 -3.27
C GLY A 188 -1.40 13.63 -3.98
N LYS A 189 -1.80 14.85 -3.57
CA LYS A 189 -1.23 16.11 -4.10
C LYS A 189 0.23 16.35 -3.68
N GLY A 190 0.67 15.73 -2.58
CA GLY A 190 2.00 15.97 -2.01
C GLY A 190 3.07 14.94 -2.39
N LYS A 191 2.76 13.99 -3.27
CA LYS A 191 3.66 12.96 -3.80
C LYS A 191 4.93 13.56 -4.43
N ASP A 192 5.97 12.74 -4.53
CA ASP A 192 7.25 13.14 -5.10
C ASP A 192 7.17 13.35 -6.62
N GLY A 193 8.19 13.99 -7.20
CA GLY A 193 8.25 14.25 -8.65
C GLY A 193 8.47 12.98 -9.48
N ILE A 194 8.05 12.98 -10.75
CA ILE A 194 8.11 11.79 -11.64
C ILE A 194 9.51 11.17 -11.67
N ALA A 195 10.55 11.97 -11.93
CA ALA A 195 11.93 11.48 -11.99
C ALA A 195 12.45 10.89 -10.66
N GLU A 196 11.95 11.40 -9.53
CA GLU A 196 12.25 10.84 -8.20
C GLU A 196 11.53 9.51 -7.99
N ILE A 197 10.24 9.42 -8.34
CA ILE A 197 9.47 8.17 -8.25
C ILE A 197 10.11 7.08 -9.12
N LEU A 198 10.57 7.40 -10.33
CA LEU A 198 11.26 6.45 -11.21
C LEU A 198 12.59 5.97 -10.62
N ARG A 199 13.46 6.89 -10.21
CA ARG A 199 14.74 6.56 -9.55
C ARG A 199 14.55 5.71 -8.29
N ASN A 200 13.52 6.01 -7.50
CA ASN A 200 13.17 5.23 -6.32
C ASN A 200 12.53 3.87 -6.68
N THR A 201 11.87 3.75 -7.83
CA THR A 201 11.29 2.48 -8.31
C THR A 201 12.38 1.48 -8.63
N GLY A 202 13.38 1.85 -9.43
CA GLY A 202 14.53 0.97 -9.74
C GLY A 202 15.22 0.46 -8.48
N ARG A 203 15.61 1.36 -7.57
CA ARG A 203 16.25 1.01 -6.28
C ARG A 203 15.39 0.09 -5.39
N ALA A 204 14.08 0.35 -5.32
CA ALA A 204 13.18 -0.50 -4.56
C ALA A 204 13.07 -1.91 -5.18
N VAL A 205 13.07 -2.02 -6.51
CA VAL A 205 13.04 -3.29 -7.23
C VAL A 205 14.36 -4.05 -7.09
N GLU A 206 15.52 -3.39 -7.21
CA GLU A 206 16.84 -3.98 -6.89
C GLU A 206 16.86 -4.57 -5.47
N GLY A 207 16.41 -3.80 -4.48
CA GLY A 207 16.28 -4.27 -3.09
C GLY A 207 15.26 -5.41 -2.94
N CYS A 208 14.16 -5.40 -3.71
CA CYS A 208 13.18 -6.48 -3.74
C CYS A 208 13.79 -7.80 -4.27
N LEU A 209 14.61 -7.74 -5.32
CA LEU A 209 15.31 -8.89 -5.88
C LEU A 209 16.34 -9.46 -4.88
N GLY A 210 17.07 -8.59 -4.17
CA GLY A 210 17.94 -8.99 -3.08
C GLY A 210 17.21 -9.74 -1.95
N LEU A 211 16.03 -9.23 -1.55
CA LEU A 211 15.20 -9.88 -0.52
C LEU A 211 14.56 -11.20 -0.98
N LEU A 212 14.20 -11.31 -2.27
CA LEU A 212 13.73 -12.58 -2.84
C LEU A 212 14.80 -13.67 -2.76
N GLY A 213 16.08 -13.31 -2.92
CA GLY A 213 17.21 -14.23 -2.73
C GLY A 213 17.30 -14.83 -1.31
N LEU A 214 16.71 -14.17 -0.30
CA LEU A 214 16.64 -14.67 1.08
C LEU A 214 15.42 -15.59 1.33
N LEU A 215 14.40 -15.54 0.46
CA LEU A 215 13.16 -16.30 0.61
C LEU A 215 13.19 -17.68 -0.08
N GLY A 216 14.07 -17.88 -1.06
CA GLY A 216 14.14 -19.13 -1.82
C GLY A 216 12.79 -19.51 -2.44
N ASP A 217 12.39 -20.77 -2.28
CA ASP A 217 11.18 -21.34 -2.91
C ASP A 217 9.84 -20.90 -2.28
N GLU A 218 9.86 -20.06 -1.23
CA GLU A 218 8.65 -19.50 -0.61
C GLU A 218 7.87 -18.56 -1.56
N VAL A 219 8.58 -17.95 -2.52
CA VAL A 219 8.01 -17.14 -3.60
C VAL A 219 8.33 -17.78 -4.95
N ARG A 220 7.30 -18.31 -5.62
CA ARG A 220 7.39 -19.01 -6.90
C ARG A 220 7.12 -18.12 -8.12
N SER A 221 6.48 -16.97 -7.93
CA SER A 221 6.33 -15.98 -8.99
C SER A 221 6.16 -14.56 -8.43
N VAL A 222 6.46 -13.56 -9.26
CA VAL A 222 6.25 -12.15 -8.95
C VAL A 222 5.21 -11.59 -9.93
N ARG A 223 4.25 -10.81 -9.41
CA ARG A 223 3.27 -10.08 -10.22
C ARG A 223 3.12 -8.66 -9.71
N MET A 224 2.90 -7.73 -10.62
CA MET A 224 2.63 -6.33 -10.29
C MET A 224 1.47 -5.80 -11.14
N CYS A 225 0.80 -4.76 -10.67
CA CYS A 225 0.00 -3.92 -11.56
C CYS A 225 0.92 -2.97 -12.34
N ARG A 226 0.35 -2.11 -13.20
CA ARG A 226 1.09 -0.94 -13.72
C ARG A 226 1.38 0.03 -12.57
N ILE A 227 2.45 -0.24 -11.81
CA ILE A 227 2.86 0.53 -10.65
C ILE A 227 3.16 1.97 -11.07
N ASN A 228 3.02 2.91 -10.12
CA ASN A 228 3.10 4.36 -10.33
C ASN A 228 2.03 4.99 -11.26
N SER A 229 1.52 4.30 -12.30
CA SER A 229 0.61 4.86 -13.32
C SER A 229 -0.81 5.20 -12.86
N GLY A 230 -1.18 4.80 -11.65
CA GLY A 230 -2.41 5.22 -10.99
C GLY A 230 -2.28 6.60 -10.34
N LYS A 231 -2.36 6.65 -9.00
CA LYS A 231 -2.40 7.91 -8.23
C LYS A 231 -1.07 8.65 -8.17
N PHE A 232 0.06 7.97 -8.39
CA PHE A 232 1.35 8.65 -8.57
C PHE A 232 1.47 9.30 -9.95
N GLY A 233 0.68 8.88 -10.95
CA GLY A 233 0.52 9.60 -12.23
C GLY A 233 1.80 9.64 -13.07
N VAL A 234 2.60 8.58 -12.99
CA VAL A 234 3.80 8.38 -13.83
C VAL A 234 3.37 7.60 -15.07
N PRO A 235 3.67 8.06 -16.31
CA PRO A 235 3.47 7.26 -17.52
C PRO A 235 4.06 5.85 -17.36
N TRP A 236 3.34 4.83 -17.82
CA TRP A 236 3.75 3.45 -17.59
C TRP A 236 5.10 3.15 -18.26
N GLU A 237 5.32 3.74 -19.42
CA GLU A 237 6.49 3.59 -20.29
C GLU A 237 7.78 3.96 -19.54
N GLY A 238 7.78 5.07 -18.79
CA GLY A 238 8.92 5.46 -17.97
C GLY A 238 9.12 4.60 -16.72
N THR A 239 8.07 3.89 -16.26
CA THR A 239 8.20 2.88 -15.20
C THR A 239 8.77 1.57 -15.76
N GLU A 240 8.36 1.19 -16.96
CA GLU A 240 8.87 0.02 -17.70
C GLU A 240 10.35 0.17 -18.08
N GLU A 241 10.83 1.38 -18.37
CA GLU A 241 12.25 1.70 -18.62
C GLU A 241 13.17 1.47 -17.40
N VAL A 242 12.65 1.47 -16.17
CA VAL A 242 13.43 1.31 -14.92
C VAL A 242 13.23 -0.05 -14.23
N LEU A 243 12.69 -1.04 -14.96
CA LEU A 243 12.48 -2.43 -14.52
C LEU A 243 13.44 -3.37 -15.25
#